data_AF-A0A7D7LCA0-F1
#
_entry.id   AF-A0A7D7LCA0-F1
#
_cell.length_a   1.000
_cell.length_b   1.000
_cell.length_c   1.000
_cell.angle_alpha   90.00
_cell.angle_beta   90.00
_cell.angle_gamma   90.00
#
_symmetry.space_group_name_H-M   'P 1'
#
loop_
_entity.id
_entity.type
_entity.pdbx_description
1 polymer ?
#
loop_
_entity_poly.entity_id
_entity_poly.type
_entity_poly.pdbx_seq_one_letter_code
_entity_poly.pdbx_strand_id
1 'polypeptide(L)'
;MCVTCGCSDDGETKITNLETDETEHNHHHHTHTLPDGTVITHSHSHDTHIEAPQIHAKIHNTTISLEQDILAKNNLLAAQNRGWFKGRNILALNLMSSPGSGKTTLLTRTINDLKHQLSISVIEGDQETANDAKKIKETGSKVIQINTGTGCHLDASMIDRGLQQLNPPLNSVVMIENVGNLVCPALFDLGENAKVVILSVTEGEDKPLKYPHIFRASDVMILTKIDLLPYVDFDVQKCIEYAKQVNPKIQIFQVSATTGVGLDNWYKWVTKN
;
A
#
# COMPACT_ATOMS: atom_id res chain seq x y z
N MET A 1 0.17 5.14 -21.35
CA MET A 1 0.32 6.48 -20.71
C MET A 1 -0.89 6.76 -19.83
N CYS A 2 -0.78 6.51 -18.52
CA CYS A 2 -1.72 7.09 -17.57
C CYS A 2 -1.41 8.58 -17.45
N VAL A 3 -2.21 9.40 -18.16
CA VAL A 3 -2.03 10.85 -18.29
C VAL A 3 -2.22 11.58 -16.94
N THR A 4 -2.72 10.87 -15.93
CA THR A 4 -3.11 11.42 -14.63
C THR A 4 -1.95 11.51 -13.64
N CYS A 5 -0.87 10.73 -13.82
CA CYS A 5 0.28 10.73 -12.88
C CYS A 5 1.65 10.99 -13.55
N GLY A 6 1.76 10.93 -14.88
CA GLY A 6 3.01 11.22 -15.60
C GLY A 6 4.14 10.20 -15.37
N CYS A 7 3.87 9.06 -14.73
CA CYS A 7 4.82 7.96 -14.61
C CYS A 7 4.80 7.11 -15.89
N SER A 8 5.96 6.90 -16.51
CA SER A 8 6.13 5.97 -17.64
C SER A 8 6.12 4.52 -17.14
N ASP A 9 5.49 3.62 -17.89
CA ASP A 9 5.32 2.19 -17.58
C ASP A 9 6.61 1.35 -17.80
N ASP A 10 7.80 1.97 -17.84
CA ASP A 10 9.05 1.27 -18.16
C ASP A 10 9.69 0.57 -16.93
N GLY A 11 9.06 0.65 -15.75
CA GLY A 11 9.52 -0.02 -14.53
C GLY A 11 8.87 -1.39 -14.37
N GLU A 12 9.64 -2.47 -14.51
CA GLU A 12 9.15 -3.83 -14.22
C GLU A 12 8.95 -4.04 -12.71
N THR A 13 7.75 -4.47 -12.30
CA THR A 13 7.50 -4.88 -10.91
C THR A 13 8.31 -6.14 -10.57
N LYS A 14 8.98 -6.12 -9.42
CA LYS A 14 9.83 -7.22 -8.93
C LYS A 14 9.39 -7.64 -7.52
N ILE A 15 9.27 -8.94 -7.27
CA ILE A 15 8.95 -9.48 -5.94
C ILE A 15 10.17 -10.24 -5.44
N THR A 16 10.65 -9.91 -4.23
CA THR A 16 11.83 -10.54 -3.64
C THR A 16 11.49 -11.15 -2.29
N ASN A 17 11.75 -12.45 -2.14
CA ASN A 17 11.66 -13.13 -0.86
C ASN A 17 12.99 -13.00 -0.12
N LEU A 18 12.98 -12.25 0.97
CA LEU A 18 14.19 -11.99 1.74
C LEU A 18 14.64 -13.18 2.59
N GLU A 19 13.83 -14.23 2.77
CA GLU A 19 14.27 -15.46 3.46
C GLU A 19 15.09 -16.36 2.54
N THR A 20 14.71 -16.46 1.26
CA THR A 20 15.35 -17.34 0.27
C THR A 20 16.30 -16.62 -0.69
N ASP A 21 16.30 -15.28 -0.66
CA ASP A 21 16.96 -14.41 -1.65
C ASP A 21 16.48 -14.65 -3.10
N GLU A 22 15.33 -15.32 -3.27
CA GLU A 22 14.72 -15.55 -4.58
C GLU A 22 14.00 -14.29 -5.07
N THR A 23 14.15 -14.02 -6.36
CA THR A 23 13.59 -12.85 -7.04
C THR A 23 12.73 -13.32 -8.21
N GLU A 24 11.50 -12.82 -8.27
CA GLU A 24 10.58 -13.02 -9.40
C GLU A 24 10.49 -11.72 -10.22
N HIS A 25 10.68 -11.84 -11.55
CA HIS A 25 10.54 -10.76 -12.52
C HIS A 25 9.25 -10.89 -13.32
N ASN A 26 8.59 -9.77 -13.62
CA ASN A 26 7.37 -9.77 -14.43
C ASN A 26 7.71 -9.60 -15.93
N HIS A 27 7.83 -10.71 -16.65
CA HIS A 27 7.78 -10.67 -18.11
C HIS A 27 6.33 -10.89 -18.58
N HIS A 28 5.70 -9.85 -19.10
CA HIS A 28 4.43 -9.99 -19.80
C HIS A 28 4.64 -10.68 -21.16
N HIS A 29 4.70 -12.01 -21.15
CA HIS A 29 4.57 -12.82 -22.36
C HIS A 29 3.10 -13.22 -22.53
N HIS A 30 2.45 -12.72 -23.56
CA HIS A 30 1.19 -13.32 -24.03
C HIS A 30 1.53 -14.33 -25.13
N THR A 31 1.05 -15.55 -24.91
CA THR A 31 1.20 -16.67 -25.83
C THR A 31 -0.17 -16.94 -26.44
N HIS A 32 -0.31 -16.71 -27.74
CA HIS A 32 -1.52 -17.09 -28.47
C HIS A 32 -1.30 -18.43 -29.17
N THR A 33 -2.22 -19.36 -28.96
CA THR A 33 -2.31 -20.57 -29.78
C THR A 33 -3.39 -20.34 -30.83
N LEU A 34 -2.96 -20.26 -32.09
CA LEU A 34 -3.88 -20.15 -33.22
C LEU A 34 -4.66 -21.48 -33.40
N PRO A 35 -5.81 -21.47 -34.10
CA PRO A 35 -6.61 -22.67 -34.35
C PRO A 35 -5.86 -23.79 -35.09
N ASP A 36 -4.74 -23.49 -35.73
CA ASP A 36 -3.85 -24.44 -36.42
C ASP A 36 -2.74 -25.01 -35.52
N GLY A 37 -2.72 -24.64 -34.23
CA GLY A 37 -1.74 -25.08 -33.24
C GLY A 37 -0.46 -24.23 -33.17
N THR A 38 -0.35 -23.18 -33.99
CA THR A 38 0.83 -22.30 -33.96
C THR A 38 0.84 -21.44 -32.70
N VAL A 39 1.97 -21.44 -32.00
CA VAL A 39 2.18 -20.69 -30.76
C VAL A 39 2.98 -19.42 -31.08
N ILE A 40 2.38 -18.25 -30.87
CA ILE A 40 3.02 -16.95 -31.10
C ILE A 40 3.18 -16.23 -29.75
N THR A 41 4.42 -15.86 -29.44
CA THR A 41 4.77 -15.02 -28.29
C THR A 41 5.32 -13.70 -28.81
N HIS A 42 4.76 -12.57 -28.37
CA HIS A 42 5.25 -11.24 -28.75
C HIS A 42 5.25 -10.27 -27.58
N SER A 43 6.02 -9.19 -27.73
CA SER A 43 6.17 -8.06 -26.81
C SER A 43 5.99 -6.75 -27.59
N HIS A 44 5.15 -5.82 -27.10
CA HIS A 44 4.88 -4.57 -27.79
C HIS A 44 5.77 -3.42 -27.29
N SER A 45 6.40 -2.70 -28.22
CA SER A 45 6.80 -1.29 -28.07
C SER A 45 5.99 -0.47 -29.08
N HIS A 46 5.28 0.56 -28.64
CA HIS A 46 4.42 1.38 -29.49
C HIS A 46 4.97 2.80 -29.64
N ASP A 47 5.50 3.09 -30.82
CA ASP A 47 5.56 4.45 -31.39
C ASP A 47 4.42 4.61 -32.38
N THR A 48 3.69 5.73 -32.36
CA THR A 48 3.24 6.48 -33.55
C THR A 48 2.38 7.72 -33.20
N HIS A 49 2.58 8.77 -34.01
CA HIS A 49 1.90 10.07 -34.02
C HIS A 49 0.52 10.05 -34.75
N ILE A 50 -0.36 11.04 -34.43
CA ILE A 50 -1.19 11.92 -35.33
C ILE A 50 -2.64 12.23 -34.84
N GLU A 51 -3.04 13.51 -35.01
CA GLU A 51 -4.36 14.20 -35.08
C GLU A 51 -5.25 14.47 -33.84
N ALA A 52 -5.52 15.76 -33.55
CA ALA A 52 -5.85 16.23 -32.19
C ALA A 52 -7.34 16.36 -31.77
N PRO A 53 -8.34 16.81 -32.56
CA PRO A 53 -9.62 17.22 -31.93
C PRO A 53 -10.67 16.10 -31.73
N GLN A 54 -10.88 15.22 -32.71
CA GLN A 54 -11.88 14.13 -32.61
C GLN A 54 -11.36 12.92 -31.82
N ILE A 55 -10.04 12.77 -31.81
CA ILE A 55 -9.34 11.75 -31.04
C ILE A 55 -9.41 12.08 -29.54
N HIS A 56 -9.34 13.35 -29.12
CA HIS A 56 -9.44 13.69 -27.68
C HIS A 56 -10.75 13.21 -27.06
N ALA A 57 -11.91 13.39 -27.71
CA ALA A 57 -13.19 12.93 -27.16
C ALA A 57 -13.28 11.39 -27.08
N LYS A 58 -12.76 10.68 -28.09
CA LYS A 58 -12.71 9.20 -28.07
C LYS A 58 -11.68 8.67 -27.08
N ILE A 59 -10.50 9.27 -27.01
CA ILE A 59 -9.46 8.96 -26.02
C ILE A 59 -10.02 9.21 -24.62
N HIS A 60 -10.63 10.36 -24.32
CA HIS A 60 -11.18 10.63 -22.99
C HIS A 60 -12.24 9.61 -22.57
N ASN A 61 -13.19 9.24 -23.44
CA ASN A 61 -14.16 8.20 -23.11
C ASN A 61 -13.50 6.82 -22.94
N THR A 62 -12.49 6.51 -23.76
CA THR A 62 -11.76 5.24 -23.67
C THR A 62 -10.88 5.18 -22.42
N THR A 63 -10.26 6.28 -22.03
CA THR A 63 -9.45 6.43 -20.82
C THR A 63 -10.32 6.26 -19.58
N ILE A 64 -11.50 6.89 -19.52
CA ILE A 64 -12.42 6.72 -18.39
C ILE A 64 -12.91 5.27 -18.30
N SER A 65 -13.25 4.64 -19.43
CA SER A 65 -13.65 3.23 -19.46
C SER A 65 -12.51 2.32 -18.99
N LEU A 66 -11.29 2.54 -19.49
CA LEU A 66 -10.12 1.75 -19.11
C LEU A 66 -9.77 1.90 -17.63
N GLU A 67 -9.81 3.12 -17.09
CA GLU A 67 -9.60 3.37 -15.66
C GLU A 67 -10.65 2.63 -14.81
N GLN A 68 -11.92 2.66 -15.22
CA GLN A 68 -12.99 1.92 -14.55
C GLN A 68 -12.77 0.41 -14.63
N ASP A 69 -12.36 -0.11 -15.78
CA ASP A 69 -12.10 -1.54 -15.99
C ASP A 69 -10.89 -2.02 -15.17
N ILE A 70 -9.83 -1.20 -15.08
CA ILE A 70 -8.66 -1.48 -14.23
C ILE A 70 -9.07 -1.54 -12.76
N LEU A 71 -9.83 -0.55 -12.27
CA LEU A 71 -10.30 -0.53 -10.89
C LEU A 71 -11.28 -1.68 -10.61
N ALA A 72 -12.16 -2.02 -11.55
CA ALA A 72 -13.07 -3.15 -11.43
C ALA A 72 -12.32 -4.49 -11.35
N LYS A 73 -11.30 -4.68 -12.20
CA LYS A 73 -10.42 -5.85 -12.14
C LYS A 73 -9.69 -5.92 -10.80
N ASN A 74 -9.13 -4.80 -10.33
CA ASN A 74 -8.49 -4.73 -9.02
C ASN A 74 -9.46 -5.14 -7.90
N ASN A 75 -10.69 -4.62 -7.91
CA ASN A 75 -11.69 -4.92 -6.88
C ASN A 75 -12.10 -6.40 -6.86
N LEU A 76 -12.12 -7.07 -8.02
CA LEU A 76 -12.36 -8.52 -8.08
C LEU A 76 -11.23 -9.30 -7.38
N LEU A 77 -9.97 -8.94 -7.65
CA LEU A 77 -8.81 -9.55 -7.00
C LEU A 77 -8.77 -9.22 -5.50
N ALA A 78 -9.09 -7.98 -5.11
CA ALA A 78 -9.18 -7.58 -3.72
C ALA A 78 -10.25 -8.38 -2.96
N ALA A 79 -11.38 -8.68 -3.59
CA ALA A 79 -12.40 -9.55 -3.01
C ALA A 79 -11.89 -10.98 -2.79
N GLN A 80 -11.07 -11.51 -3.69
CA GLN A 80 -10.41 -12.81 -3.54
C GLN A 80 -9.41 -12.80 -2.38
N ASN A 81 -8.52 -11.80 -2.33
CA ASN A 81 -7.56 -11.60 -1.24
C ASN A 81 -8.27 -11.52 0.12
N ARG A 82 -9.35 -10.74 0.21
CA ARG A 82 -10.16 -10.63 1.42
C ARG A 82 -10.75 -11.98 1.85
N GLY A 83 -11.27 -12.76 0.90
CA GLY A 83 -11.72 -14.13 1.15
C GLY A 83 -10.59 -15.02 1.68
N TRP A 84 -9.39 -14.89 1.11
CA TRP A 84 -8.20 -15.62 1.50
C TRP A 84 -7.75 -15.30 2.93
N PHE A 85 -7.67 -14.00 3.29
CA PHE A 85 -7.36 -13.54 4.64
C PHE A 85 -8.40 -14.03 5.65
N LYS A 86 -9.68 -13.84 5.34
CA LYS A 86 -10.79 -14.26 6.20
C LYS A 86 -10.80 -15.77 6.43
N GLY A 87 -10.60 -16.58 5.39
CA GLY A 87 -10.57 -18.04 5.49
C GLY A 87 -9.41 -18.57 6.33
N ARG A 88 -8.37 -17.75 6.57
CA ARG A 88 -7.18 -18.09 7.37
C ARG A 88 -7.14 -17.41 8.74
N ASN A 89 -8.19 -16.65 9.05
CA ASN A 89 -8.25 -15.79 10.23
C ASN A 89 -7.03 -14.87 10.33
N ILE A 90 -6.68 -14.22 9.22
CA ILE A 90 -5.56 -13.27 9.16
C ILE A 90 -6.12 -11.85 9.19
N LEU A 91 -5.59 -11.02 10.09
CA LEU A 91 -5.82 -9.58 10.08
C LEU A 91 -4.84 -8.92 9.12
N ALA A 92 -5.30 -8.43 7.98
CA ALA A 92 -4.50 -7.69 7.01
C ALA A 92 -4.70 -6.17 7.20
N LEU A 93 -3.61 -5.43 7.37
CA LEU A 93 -3.62 -3.98 7.59
C LEU A 93 -2.78 -3.27 6.52
N ASN A 94 -3.38 -2.33 5.80
CA ASN A 94 -2.69 -1.55 4.77
C ASN A 94 -2.22 -0.21 5.36
N LEU A 95 -0.91 -0.08 5.55
CA LEU A 95 -0.24 1.09 6.11
C LEU A 95 0.12 2.06 4.99
N MET A 96 -0.53 3.22 4.94
CA MET A 96 -0.33 4.24 3.91
C MET A 96 0.10 5.57 4.54
N SER A 97 0.96 6.34 3.87
CA SER A 97 1.45 7.63 4.39
C SER A 97 2.12 8.44 3.30
N SER A 98 2.55 9.67 3.61
CA SER A 98 3.58 10.36 2.82
C SER A 98 4.94 9.66 2.95
N PRO A 99 5.91 9.93 2.05
CA PRO A 99 7.30 9.56 2.27
C PRO A 99 7.83 10.15 3.59
N GLY A 100 8.57 9.37 4.35
CA GLY A 100 9.21 9.85 5.58
C GLY A 100 8.28 10.05 6.79
N SER A 101 6.99 9.70 6.72
CA SER A 101 6.08 9.77 7.88
C SER A 101 6.47 8.82 9.01
N GLY A 102 7.28 7.80 8.73
CA GLY A 102 7.81 6.87 9.75
C GLY A 102 7.07 5.52 9.82
N LYS A 103 6.50 5.04 8.70
CA LYS A 103 5.82 3.74 8.62
C LYS A 103 6.70 2.59 9.08
N THR A 104 7.86 2.42 8.46
CA THR A 104 8.81 1.36 8.79
C THR A 104 9.25 1.41 10.25
N THR A 105 9.50 2.60 10.80
CA THR A 105 9.87 2.76 12.23
C THR A 105 8.73 2.34 13.16
N LEU A 106 7.49 2.76 12.87
CA LEU A 106 6.32 2.34 13.64
C LEU A 106 6.07 0.83 13.53
N LEU A 107 6.22 0.27 12.31
CA LEU A 107 6.02 -1.14 12.03
C LEU A 107 7.06 -2.01 12.75
N THR A 108 8.35 -1.71 12.59
CA THR A 108 9.44 -2.40 13.29
C THR A 108 9.30 -2.34 14.81
N ARG A 109 8.88 -1.18 15.35
CA ARG A 109 8.58 -1.05 16.78
C ARG A 109 7.41 -1.93 17.21
N THR A 110 6.31 -1.91 16.44
CA THR A 110 5.12 -2.74 16.68
C THR A 110 5.46 -4.23 16.67
N ILE A 111 6.25 -4.69 15.70
CA ILE A 111 6.69 -6.08 15.61
C ILE A 111 7.50 -6.47 16.85
N ASN A 112 8.50 -5.67 17.21
CA ASN A 112 9.37 -5.99 18.35
C ASN A 112 8.60 -6.08 19.68
N ASP A 113 7.64 -5.19 19.89
CA ASP A 113 6.87 -5.14 21.13
C ASP A 113 5.80 -6.25 21.19
N LEU A 114 5.28 -6.70 20.03
CA LEU A 114 4.19 -7.68 19.96
C LEU A 114 4.59 -9.09 19.50
N LYS A 115 5.85 -9.35 19.11
CA LYS A 115 6.30 -10.65 18.57
C LYS A 115 6.06 -11.87 19.46
N HIS A 116 5.91 -11.67 20.77
CA HIS A 116 5.61 -12.75 21.72
C HIS A 116 4.11 -13.01 21.90
N GLN A 117 3.26 -12.13 21.36
CA GLN A 117 1.80 -12.19 21.46
C GLN A 117 1.15 -12.51 20.10
N LEU A 118 1.70 -11.98 19.02
CA LEU A 118 1.18 -12.11 17.66
C LEU A 118 2.27 -12.59 16.71
N SER A 119 1.89 -13.47 15.80
CA SER A 119 2.69 -13.73 14.60
C SER A 119 2.39 -12.61 13.60
N ILE A 120 3.41 -11.79 13.30
CA ILE A 120 3.30 -10.68 12.35
C ILE A 120 4.18 -11.03 11.15
N SER A 121 3.66 -10.82 9.95
CA SER A 121 4.37 -10.97 8.68
C SER A 121 4.16 -9.72 7.84
N VAL A 122 5.10 -9.40 6.95
CA VAL A 122 5.11 -8.11 6.25
C VAL A 122 5.18 -8.29 4.74
N ILE A 123 4.34 -7.53 4.03
CA ILE A 123 4.56 -7.21 2.61
C ILE A 123 4.99 -5.75 2.56
N GLU A 124 6.22 -5.51 2.12
CA GLU A 124 6.78 -4.17 1.98
C GLU A 124 6.70 -3.76 0.50
N GLY A 125 6.13 -2.60 0.22
CA GLY A 125 6.06 -2.01 -1.10
C GLY A 125 6.79 -0.68 -1.18
N ASP A 126 7.77 -0.59 -2.07
CA ASP A 126 8.45 0.65 -2.42
C ASP A 126 8.68 0.72 -3.94
N GLN A 127 9.07 1.88 -4.45
CA GLN A 127 9.49 2.02 -5.85
C GLN A 127 10.78 1.23 -6.09
N GLU A 128 11.77 1.46 -5.25
CA GLU A 128 13.13 0.96 -5.42
C GLU A 128 13.80 0.66 -4.07
N THR A 129 14.90 -0.09 -4.14
CA THR A 129 15.68 -0.55 -2.98
C THR A 129 14.96 -1.59 -2.12
N ALA A 130 15.69 -2.16 -1.16
CA ALA A 130 15.15 -3.11 -0.17
C ALA A 130 15.49 -2.66 1.25
N ASN A 131 15.66 -1.35 1.45
CA ASN A 131 16.20 -0.81 2.71
C ASN A 131 15.22 -0.99 3.86
N ASP A 132 13.94 -0.73 3.63
CA ASP A 132 12.92 -0.83 4.67
C ASP A 132 12.59 -2.30 4.95
N ALA A 133 12.46 -3.13 3.91
CA ALA A 133 12.35 -4.58 4.10
C ALA A 133 13.56 -5.22 4.84
N LYS A 134 14.79 -4.74 4.65
CA LYS A 134 15.96 -5.19 5.45
C LYS A 134 15.82 -4.82 6.93
N LYS A 135 15.43 -3.59 7.25
CA LYS A 135 15.16 -3.17 8.65
C LYS A 135 14.04 -3.99 9.29
N ILE A 136 13.02 -4.33 8.52
CA ILE A 136 11.92 -5.19 8.98
C ILE A 136 12.42 -6.60 9.25
N LYS A 137 13.25 -7.16 8.37
CA LYS A 137 13.86 -8.50 8.56
C LYS A 137 14.66 -8.60 9.85
N GLU A 138 15.36 -7.54 10.26
CA GLU A 138 16.14 -7.51 11.52
C GLU A 138 15.28 -7.73 12.77
N THR A 139 13.96 -7.52 12.70
CA THR A 139 13.02 -7.81 13.81
C THR A 139 12.74 -9.31 13.98
N GLY A 140 13.11 -10.13 13.00
CA GLY A 140 12.80 -11.57 12.93
C GLY A 140 11.45 -11.88 12.26
N SER A 141 10.72 -10.87 11.77
CA SER A 141 9.50 -11.08 10.99
C SER A 141 9.80 -11.61 9.59
N LYS A 142 8.91 -12.45 9.07
CA LYS A 142 8.86 -12.78 7.65
C LYS A 142 8.53 -11.52 6.85
N VAL A 143 9.24 -11.29 5.76
CA VAL A 143 9.03 -10.11 4.91
C VAL A 143 9.23 -10.43 3.43
N ILE A 144 8.29 -10.00 2.60
CA ILE A 144 8.39 -9.97 1.14
C ILE A 144 8.50 -8.52 0.70
N GLN A 145 9.49 -8.23 -0.13
CA GLN A 145 9.62 -6.94 -0.82
C GLN A 145 8.88 -6.99 -2.15
N ILE A 146 8.14 -5.94 -2.46
CA ILE A 146 7.57 -5.65 -3.77
C ILE A 146 8.16 -4.33 -4.24
N ASN A 147 9.03 -4.38 -5.24
CA ASN A 147 9.49 -3.18 -5.94
C ASN A 147 8.53 -2.89 -7.08
N THR A 148 7.86 -1.74 -6.99
CA THR A 148 6.83 -1.31 -7.94
C THR A 148 7.41 -0.62 -9.17
N GLY A 149 8.73 -0.37 -9.20
CA GLY A 149 9.38 0.39 -10.24
C GLY A 149 8.86 1.82 -10.26
N THR A 150 8.19 2.22 -11.33
CA THR A 150 7.57 3.55 -11.45
C THR A 150 6.17 3.63 -10.82
N GLY A 151 5.63 2.52 -10.32
CA GLY A 151 4.35 2.46 -9.64
C GLY A 151 4.31 3.36 -8.39
N CYS A 152 3.15 3.97 -8.13
CA CYS A 152 2.95 4.87 -6.99
C CYS A 152 2.14 4.27 -5.84
N HIS A 153 1.77 2.99 -5.95
CA HIS A 153 0.92 2.23 -5.02
C HIS A 153 1.10 0.73 -5.25
N LEU A 154 0.68 -0.08 -4.27
CA LEU A 154 0.42 -1.50 -4.43
C LEU A 154 -1.00 -1.74 -4.94
N ASP A 155 -1.20 -2.80 -5.73
CA ASP A 155 -2.51 -3.28 -6.17
C ASP A 155 -2.82 -4.70 -5.62
N ALA A 156 -4.06 -5.16 -5.78
CA ALA A 156 -4.49 -6.45 -5.27
C ALA A 156 -3.76 -7.65 -5.90
N SER A 157 -3.32 -7.55 -7.16
CA SER A 157 -2.57 -8.61 -7.84
C SER A 157 -1.14 -8.74 -7.28
N MET A 158 -0.52 -7.62 -6.93
CA MET A 158 0.77 -7.60 -6.23
C MET A 158 0.65 -8.25 -4.86
N ILE A 159 -0.43 -7.96 -4.12
CA ILE A 159 -0.69 -8.59 -2.82
C ILE A 159 -0.92 -10.10 -2.94
N ASP A 160 -1.71 -10.57 -3.91
CA ASP A 160 -1.92 -12.01 -4.11
C ASP A 160 -0.58 -12.76 -4.30
N ARG A 161 0.28 -12.29 -5.19
CA ARG A 161 1.61 -12.87 -5.41
C ARG A 161 2.50 -12.77 -4.17
N GLY A 162 2.48 -11.63 -3.50
CA GLY A 162 3.19 -11.43 -2.24
C GLY A 162 2.76 -12.42 -1.17
N LEU A 163 1.47 -12.74 -1.06
CA LEU A 163 0.94 -13.72 -0.11
C LEU A 163 1.36 -15.15 -0.45
N GLN A 164 1.43 -15.52 -1.73
CA GLN A 164 1.90 -16.84 -2.16
C GLN A 164 3.35 -17.07 -1.73
N GLN A 165 4.21 -16.06 -1.86
CA GLN A 165 5.62 -16.11 -1.44
C GLN A 165 5.77 -16.02 0.08
N LEU A 166 5.03 -15.12 0.74
CA LEU A 166 5.12 -14.89 2.18
C LEU A 166 4.60 -16.08 2.98
N ASN A 167 3.54 -16.72 2.48
CA ASN A 167 2.80 -17.81 3.11
C ASN A 167 2.63 -17.62 4.64
N PRO A 168 1.96 -16.53 5.07
CA PRO A 168 1.82 -16.20 6.48
C PRO A 168 1.04 -17.29 7.24
N PRO A 169 1.36 -17.53 8.52
CA PRO A 169 0.67 -18.54 9.32
C PRO A 169 -0.82 -18.21 9.49
N LEU A 170 -1.64 -19.23 9.78
CA LEU A 170 -3.04 -19.02 10.17
C LEU A 170 -3.11 -18.26 11.50
N ASN A 171 -4.21 -17.53 11.75
CA ASN A 171 -4.42 -16.77 12.99
C ASN A 171 -3.30 -15.75 13.25
N SER A 172 -2.94 -14.96 12.23
CA SER A 172 -1.80 -14.05 12.27
C SER A 172 -2.18 -12.65 11.76
N VAL A 173 -1.20 -11.75 11.78
CA VAL A 173 -1.36 -10.40 11.22
C VAL A 173 -0.42 -10.23 10.03
N VAL A 174 -0.96 -9.70 8.94
CA VAL A 174 -0.18 -9.25 7.78
C VAL A 174 -0.21 -7.73 7.73
N MET A 175 0.96 -7.12 7.91
CA MET A 175 1.14 -5.68 7.75
C MET A 175 1.62 -5.42 6.32
N ILE A 176 0.83 -4.67 5.55
CA ILE A 176 1.16 -4.26 4.19
C ILE A 176 1.68 -2.83 4.27
N GLU A 177 2.99 -2.63 4.20
CA GLU A 177 3.58 -1.30 4.11
C GLU A 177 3.51 -0.81 2.67
N ASN A 178 2.61 0.12 2.38
CA ASN A 178 2.40 0.64 1.02
C ASN A 178 3.44 1.70 0.66
N VAL A 179 3.53 2.00 -0.64
CA VAL A 179 4.39 3.07 -1.16
C VAL A 179 4.04 4.40 -0.47
N GLY A 180 5.04 5.22 -0.18
CA GLY A 180 4.86 6.55 0.41
C GLY A 180 4.10 7.50 -0.52
N ASN A 181 2.78 7.48 -0.49
CA ASN A 181 1.91 8.34 -1.27
C ASN A 181 0.52 8.52 -0.60
N LEU A 182 0.03 9.76 -0.50
CA LEU A 182 -1.31 10.06 0.05
C LEU A 182 -2.43 10.14 -1.01
N VAL A 183 -2.12 9.89 -2.28
CA VAL A 183 -3.04 10.03 -3.42
C VAL A 183 -3.39 8.67 -4.01
N CYS A 184 -2.43 8.02 -4.69
CA CYS A 184 -2.71 6.78 -5.43
C CYS A 184 -3.29 5.65 -4.55
N PRO A 185 -2.72 5.34 -3.35
CA PRO A 185 -3.17 4.19 -2.56
C PRO A 185 -4.62 4.28 -2.07
N ALA A 186 -5.21 5.47 -2.03
CA ALA A 186 -6.58 5.69 -1.60
C ALA A 186 -7.61 5.01 -2.53
N LEU A 187 -7.26 4.81 -3.80
CA LEU A 187 -8.18 4.30 -4.83
C LEU A 187 -8.13 2.78 -4.99
N PHE A 188 -7.10 2.13 -4.45
CA PHE A 188 -6.86 0.70 -4.66
C PHE A 188 -7.16 -0.09 -3.39
N ASP A 189 -8.19 -0.93 -3.48
CA ASP A 189 -8.49 -1.96 -2.49
C ASP A 189 -7.52 -3.12 -2.68
N LEU A 190 -6.91 -3.61 -1.61
CA LEU A 190 -5.98 -4.74 -1.64
C LEU A 190 -6.61 -6.02 -1.09
N GLY A 191 -7.83 -5.92 -0.54
CA GLY A 191 -8.50 -6.98 0.20
C GLY A 191 -8.19 -6.95 1.70
N GLU A 192 -7.52 -5.91 2.19
CA GLU A 192 -7.21 -5.71 3.60
C GLU A 192 -8.47 -5.59 4.48
N ASN A 193 -8.31 -5.85 5.78
CA ASN A 193 -9.37 -5.66 6.77
C ASN A 193 -9.55 -4.18 7.13
N ALA A 194 -8.46 -3.42 7.16
CA ALA A 194 -8.49 -2.00 7.47
C ALA A 194 -7.37 -1.23 6.78
N LYS A 195 -7.71 -0.03 6.34
CA LYS A 195 -6.76 0.98 5.86
C LYS A 195 -6.29 1.85 7.02
N VAL A 196 -4.98 1.92 7.23
CA VAL A 196 -4.34 2.73 8.28
C VAL A 196 -3.54 3.85 7.63
N VAL A 197 -4.00 5.09 7.76
CA VAL A 197 -3.25 6.27 7.31
C VAL A 197 -2.34 6.79 8.42
N ILE A 198 -1.06 6.96 8.12
CA ILE A 198 -0.05 7.47 9.05
C ILE A 198 0.31 8.90 8.62
N LEU A 199 0.16 9.85 9.54
CA LEU A 199 0.44 11.26 9.35
C LEU A 199 1.47 11.71 10.40
N SER A 200 2.58 12.29 9.98
CA SER A 200 3.58 12.86 10.90
C SER A 200 3.24 14.31 11.24
N VAL A 201 3.50 14.73 12.49
CA VAL A 201 3.36 16.14 12.92
C VAL A 201 4.25 17.10 12.12
N THR A 202 5.25 16.59 11.41
CA THR A 202 6.13 17.38 10.53
C THR A 202 5.52 17.71 9.16
N GLU A 203 4.31 17.22 8.85
CA GLU A 203 3.70 17.37 7.53
C GLU A 203 2.66 18.51 7.46
N GLY A 204 2.30 19.09 8.60
CA GLY A 204 1.25 20.11 8.72
C GLY A 204 -0.14 19.54 8.96
N GLU A 205 -0.94 20.23 9.78
CA GLU A 205 -2.21 19.75 10.32
C GLU A 205 -3.35 19.70 9.29
N ASP A 206 -3.21 20.41 8.17
CA ASP A 206 -4.24 20.53 7.12
C ASP A 206 -4.26 19.38 6.10
N LYS A 207 -3.36 18.40 6.26
CA LYS A 207 -3.26 17.22 5.38
C LYS A 207 -4.58 16.46 5.19
N PRO A 208 -5.43 16.25 6.22
CA PRO A 208 -6.72 15.59 6.02
C PRO A 208 -7.62 16.30 5.00
N LEU A 209 -7.66 17.63 5.00
CA LEU A 209 -8.46 18.40 4.05
C LEU A 209 -7.82 18.43 2.65
N LYS A 210 -6.48 18.42 2.56
CA LYS A 210 -5.75 18.41 1.28
C LYS A 210 -5.83 17.07 0.56
N TYR A 211 -5.89 15.96 1.29
CA TYR A 211 -5.89 14.60 0.73
C TYR A 211 -7.14 13.81 1.18
N PRO A 212 -8.36 14.31 0.99
CA PRO A 212 -9.53 13.79 1.68
C PRO A 212 -9.88 12.33 1.32
N HIS A 213 -9.46 11.84 0.15
CA HIS A 213 -9.76 10.48 -0.29
C HIS A 213 -9.11 9.42 0.60
N ILE A 214 -7.83 9.59 0.97
CA ILE A 214 -7.14 8.59 1.80
C ILE A 214 -7.70 8.55 3.22
N PHE A 215 -7.95 9.72 3.82
CA PHE A 215 -8.54 9.80 5.16
C PHE A 215 -9.99 9.32 5.20
N ARG A 216 -10.75 9.52 4.10
CA ARG A 216 -12.11 8.96 3.96
C ARG A 216 -12.09 7.43 3.84
N ALA A 217 -11.11 6.87 3.15
CA ALA A 217 -10.98 5.43 2.96
C ALA A 217 -10.40 4.71 4.19
N SER A 218 -9.70 5.41 5.08
CA SER A 218 -9.06 4.83 6.25
C SER A 218 -10.00 4.65 7.45
N ASP A 219 -9.90 3.49 8.10
CA ASP A 219 -10.55 3.20 9.38
C ASP A 219 -9.79 3.80 10.55
N VAL A 220 -8.46 3.88 10.41
CA VAL A 220 -7.53 4.36 11.44
C VAL A 220 -6.62 5.44 10.87
N MET A 221 -6.44 6.51 11.64
CA MET A 221 -5.35 7.47 11.49
C MET A 221 -4.37 7.32 12.65
N ILE A 222 -3.09 7.24 12.35
CA ILE A 222 -2.01 7.32 13.33
C ILE A 222 -1.30 8.67 13.14
N LEU A 223 -1.45 9.58 14.11
CA LEU A 223 -0.65 10.79 14.21
C LEU A 223 0.67 10.42 14.90
N THR A 224 1.77 10.40 14.13
CA THR A 224 3.08 9.92 14.58
C THR A 224 4.08 11.06 14.81
N LYS A 225 5.22 10.72 15.42
CA LYS A 225 6.30 11.62 15.83
C LYS A 225 5.86 12.72 16.81
N ILE A 226 4.90 12.43 17.69
CA ILE A 226 4.40 13.42 18.66
C ILE A 226 5.48 13.90 19.64
N ASP A 227 6.59 13.16 19.74
CA ASP A 227 7.80 13.60 20.45
C ASP A 227 8.42 14.87 19.85
N LEU A 228 8.10 15.21 18.60
CA LEU A 228 8.59 16.40 17.92
C LEU A 228 7.73 17.64 18.11
N LEU A 229 6.55 17.54 18.74
CA LEU A 229 5.65 18.67 18.97
C LEU A 229 6.30 19.90 19.64
N PRO A 230 7.28 19.75 20.57
CA PRO A 230 7.98 20.92 21.13
C PRO A 230 8.85 21.69 20.12
N TYR A 231 9.10 21.13 18.92
CA TYR A 231 10.02 21.67 17.93
C TYR A 231 9.34 22.09 16.61
N VAL A 232 8.03 21.84 16.47
CA VAL A 232 7.27 22.17 15.28
C VAL A 232 6.00 22.94 15.65
N ASP A 233 5.60 23.87 14.80
CA ASP A 233 4.30 24.55 14.94
C ASP A 233 3.23 23.64 14.31
N PHE A 234 2.59 22.82 15.14
CA PHE A 234 1.55 21.88 14.72
C PHE A 234 0.42 21.84 15.74
N ASP A 235 -0.80 22.14 15.28
CA ASP A 235 -2.00 22.07 16.10
C ASP A 235 -2.65 20.68 16.01
N VAL A 236 -2.39 19.85 17.02
CA VAL A 236 -2.94 18.48 17.11
C VAL A 236 -4.46 18.47 17.08
N GLN A 237 -5.10 19.43 17.76
CA GLN A 237 -6.54 19.44 17.90
C GLN A 237 -7.21 19.78 16.56
N LYS A 238 -6.68 20.77 15.83
CA LYS A 238 -7.14 21.06 14.46
C LYS A 238 -6.95 19.89 13.51
N CYS A 239 -5.80 19.21 13.57
CA CYS A 239 -5.56 18.02 12.74
C CYS A 239 -6.65 16.96 12.97
N ILE A 240 -7.01 16.71 14.23
CA ILE A 240 -8.05 15.74 14.61
C ILE A 240 -9.42 16.19 14.09
N GLU A 241 -9.75 17.47 14.23
CA GLU A 241 -11.00 18.05 13.74
C GLU A 241 -11.12 17.91 12.22
N TYR A 242 -10.06 18.22 11.48
CA TYR A 242 -10.03 18.05 10.03
C TYR A 242 -10.17 16.59 9.60
N ALA A 243 -9.47 15.66 10.28
CA ALA A 243 -9.63 14.23 10.02
C ALA A 243 -11.07 13.77 10.26
N LYS A 244 -11.69 14.22 11.35
CA LYS A 244 -13.09 13.91 11.69
C LYS A 244 -14.10 14.57 10.77
N GLN A 245 -13.81 15.75 10.23
CA GLN A 245 -14.64 16.40 9.22
C GLN A 245 -14.68 15.57 7.92
N VAL A 246 -13.54 15.00 7.52
CA VAL A 246 -13.45 14.15 6.33
C VAL A 246 -14.04 12.75 6.58
N ASN A 247 -13.77 12.17 7.74
CA ASN A 247 -14.25 10.87 8.16
C ASN A 247 -14.65 10.87 9.65
N PRO A 248 -15.94 11.05 9.98
CA PRO A 248 -16.40 11.09 11.37
C PRO A 248 -16.10 9.81 12.17
N LYS A 249 -15.98 8.67 11.48
CA LYS A 249 -15.79 7.34 12.10
C LYS A 249 -14.32 6.97 12.32
N ILE A 250 -13.38 7.70 11.73
CA ILE A 250 -11.94 7.35 11.80
C ILE A 250 -11.47 7.26 13.25
N GLN A 251 -10.79 6.19 13.61
CA GLN A 251 -10.14 6.07 14.91
C GLN A 251 -8.77 6.72 14.87
N ILE A 252 -8.39 7.45 15.92
CA ILE A 252 -7.17 8.25 15.90
C ILE A 252 -6.28 7.84 17.07
N PHE A 253 -5.03 7.49 16.76
CA PHE A 253 -3.99 7.21 17.74
C PHE A 253 -2.87 8.24 17.60
N GLN A 254 -2.47 8.84 18.72
CA GLN A 254 -1.31 9.73 18.79
C GLN A 254 -0.14 8.92 19.34
N VAL A 255 0.96 8.81 18.59
CA VAL A 255 2.06 7.92 18.94
C VAL A 255 3.43 8.54 18.71
N SER A 256 4.41 8.06 19.48
CA SER A 256 5.83 8.20 19.18
C SER A 256 6.46 6.82 19.20
N ALA A 257 6.91 6.34 18.03
CA ALA A 257 7.65 5.07 17.94
C ALA A 257 9.02 5.15 18.66
N THR A 258 9.59 6.36 18.73
CA THR A 258 10.87 6.64 19.39
C THR A 258 10.75 6.51 20.91
N THR A 259 9.79 7.20 21.52
CA THR A 259 9.65 7.26 22.99
C THR A 259 8.73 6.16 23.54
N GLY A 260 7.90 5.55 22.69
CA GLY A 260 6.88 4.57 23.07
C GLY A 260 5.55 5.17 23.50
N VAL A 261 5.46 6.51 23.64
CA VAL A 261 4.24 7.19 24.08
C VAL A 261 3.08 6.87 23.12
N GLY A 262 1.94 6.47 23.69
CA GLY A 262 0.68 6.25 22.97
C GLY A 262 0.55 4.90 22.26
N LEU A 263 1.62 4.11 22.16
CA LEU A 263 1.62 2.82 21.44
C LEU A 263 0.69 1.77 22.07
N ASP A 264 0.48 1.78 23.38
CA ASP A 264 -0.39 0.82 24.06
C ASP A 264 -1.82 0.77 23.50
N ASN A 265 -2.37 1.92 23.11
CA ASN A 265 -3.71 1.99 22.55
C ASN A 265 -3.77 1.42 21.13
N TRP A 266 -2.72 1.68 20.33
CA TRP A 266 -2.54 1.08 19.02
C TRP A 266 -2.39 -0.46 19.14
N TYR A 267 -1.57 -0.93 20.06
CA TYR A 267 -1.35 -2.36 20.30
C TYR A 267 -2.62 -3.08 20.75
N LYS A 268 -3.41 -2.48 21.64
CA LYS A 268 -4.72 -3.00 22.04
C LYS A 268 -5.69 -3.09 20.88
N TRP A 269 -5.62 -2.15 19.92
CA TRP A 269 -6.44 -2.20 18.73
C TRP A 269 -6.03 -3.37 17.82
N VAL A 270 -4.72 -3.53 17.55
CA VAL A 270 -4.20 -4.62 16.72
C VAL A 270 -4.48 -6.00 17.33
N THR A 271 -4.36 -6.14 18.64
CA THR A 271 -4.58 -7.43 19.33
C THR A 271 -6.05 -7.81 19.52
N LYS A 272 -6.98 -6.85 19.42
CA LYS A 272 -8.42 -7.08 19.62
C LYS A 272 -9.16 -7.44 18.32
N ASN A 273 -8.69 -6.94 17.18
CA ASN A 273 -9.29 -7.19 15.87
C ASN A 273 -8.70 -8.42 15.22
#